data_AF-G0RDZ7-F1
#
_entry.id   AF-G0RDZ7-F1
#
_cell.length_a   1.000
_cell.length_b   1.000
_cell.length_c   1.000
_cell.angle_alpha   90.00
_cell.angle_beta   90.00
_cell.angle_gamma   90.00
#
_symmetry.space_group_name_H-M   'P 1'
#
loop_
_entity.id
_entity.type
_entity.pdbx_description
1 polymer ?
#
loop_
_entity_poly.entity_id
_entity_poly.type
_entity_poly.pdbx_seq_one_letter_code
_entity_poly.pdbx_strand_id
1 'polypeptide(L)'
;MIDAENLRTASLYINNQLLSRGLVRDGHEIDFADYGPRGSFGTADSASRIISILNDLLIRRDRDAEQRDSLSTAVRTLRAENLKHTSDIVRLTEKCADAQRRSDIAATSEASLKTQLKSAESAIKGLKDELARTKGLVAQLRASCATEIRRRDRQIETLKKQVGEAGRARGTRSSSGVLSITVTGDVGNEERRSPGRGGNLEDNDYSLRSESNAFLANLAQNLSEENEALLRVMQQAKDHLREMSGWAGEETQNPEVVKPQGWEEIASELGAVMDHMRTILTNPSFVPIEEVMVREEEIDRLRKGFVKMESRWEDAVHLMDGWRKRMAKNGRPVGQDDIRMGLHL
;
A
#
# COMPACT_ATOMS: atom_id res chain seq x y z
N MET A 1 89.08 37.49 -5.72
CA MET A 1 88.61 38.67 -6.46
C MET A 1 87.36 38.27 -7.21
N ILE A 2 86.23 38.92 -6.94
CA ILE A 2 85.03 38.74 -7.76
C ILE A 2 85.31 39.44 -9.09
N ASP A 3 85.14 38.72 -10.20
CA ASP A 3 85.48 39.22 -11.53
C ASP A 3 84.50 40.34 -11.94
N ALA A 4 85.01 41.55 -12.18
CA ALA A 4 84.19 42.74 -12.41
C ALA A 4 83.37 42.62 -13.71
N GLU A 5 83.87 41.88 -14.71
CA GLU A 5 83.15 41.58 -15.94
C GLU A 5 81.93 40.68 -15.70
N ASN A 6 82.04 39.70 -14.80
CA ASN A 6 80.92 38.82 -14.45
C ASN A 6 79.81 39.58 -13.73
N LEU A 7 80.15 40.55 -12.87
CA LEU A 7 79.16 41.40 -12.19
C LEU A 7 78.43 42.33 -13.16
N ARG A 8 79.15 42.91 -14.14
CA ARG A 8 78.55 43.79 -15.14
C ARG A 8 77.60 43.04 -16.07
N THR A 9 77.99 41.83 -16.50
CA THR A 9 77.11 40.96 -17.30
C THR A 9 75.88 40.52 -16.51
N ALA A 10 76.02 40.19 -15.22
CA ALA A 10 74.89 39.87 -14.35
C ALA A 10 73.96 41.09 -14.14
N SER A 11 74.51 42.29 -13.98
CA SER A 11 73.74 43.54 -13.85
C SER A 11 72.90 43.82 -15.10
N LEU A 12 73.47 43.66 -16.30
CA LEU A 12 72.73 43.77 -17.57
C LEU A 12 71.62 42.73 -17.68
N TYR A 13 71.89 41.48 -17.31
CA TYR A 13 70.88 40.42 -17.31
C TYR A 13 69.69 40.74 -16.38
N ILE A 14 69.98 41.22 -15.16
CA ILE A 14 68.95 41.61 -14.20
C ILE A 14 68.14 42.79 -14.72
N ASN A 15 68.78 43.82 -15.29
CA ASN A 15 68.08 44.96 -15.87
C ASN A 15 67.16 44.56 -17.02
N ASN A 16 67.60 43.69 -17.93
CA ASN A 16 66.76 43.15 -18.98
C ASN A 16 65.55 42.38 -18.42
N GLN A 17 65.74 41.62 -17.34
CA GLN A 17 64.67 40.88 -16.69
C GLN A 17 63.66 41.81 -15.99
N LEU A 18 64.12 42.89 -15.36
CA LEU A 18 63.27 43.89 -14.72
C LEU A 18 62.50 44.72 -15.74
N LEU A 19 63.14 45.07 -16.86
CA LEU A 19 62.53 45.77 -17.99
C LEU A 19 61.41 44.94 -18.63
N SER A 20 61.67 43.66 -18.90
CA SER A 20 60.66 42.73 -19.47
C SER A 20 59.41 42.56 -18.57
N ARG A 21 59.55 42.80 -17.27
CA ARG A 21 58.46 42.75 -16.27
C ARG A 21 57.83 44.12 -15.99
N GLY A 22 58.30 45.17 -16.67
CA GLY A 22 57.83 46.55 -16.53
C GLY A 22 58.14 47.18 -15.18
N LEU A 23 59.19 46.72 -14.49
CA LEU A 23 59.63 47.24 -13.18
C LEU A 23 60.66 48.36 -13.32
N VAL A 24 61.32 48.44 -14.47
CA VAL A 24 62.26 49.48 -14.85
C VAL A 24 61.78 50.07 -16.18
N ARG A 25 61.98 51.38 -16.40
CA ARG A 25 61.66 52.08 -17.65
C ARG A 25 62.91 52.19 -18.52
N ASP A 26 62.73 52.24 -19.84
CA ASP A 26 63.84 52.40 -20.79
C ASP A 26 64.73 53.59 -20.41
N GLY A 27 66.04 53.33 -20.26
CA GLY A 27 67.04 54.34 -19.89
C GLY A 27 67.30 54.53 -18.39
N HIS A 28 66.65 53.77 -17.49
CA HIS A 28 66.88 53.82 -16.05
C HIS A 28 67.49 52.52 -15.49
N GLU A 29 68.56 52.04 -16.13
CA GLU A 29 69.29 50.86 -15.69
C GLU A 29 69.92 51.06 -14.31
N ILE A 30 69.88 50.01 -13.48
CA ILE A 30 70.51 50.01 -12.16
C ILE A 30 71.87 49.34 -12.30
N ASP A 31 72.93 50.06 -11.96
CA ASP A 31 74.25 49.48 -11.86
C ASP A 31 74.37 48.70 -10.55
N PHE A 32 74.40 47.36 -10.66
CA PHE A 32 74.58 46.46 -9.53
C PHE A 32 76.05 46.14 -9.26
N ALA A 33 76.98 46.62 -10.09
CA ALA A 33 78.42 46.40 -9.94
C ALA A 33 79.12 47.51 -9.14
N ASP A 34 78.51 48.70 -9.01
CA ASP A 34 79.04 49.83 -8.25
C ASP A 34 78.80 49.67 -6.73
N TYR A 35 79.68 48.92 -6.08
CA TYR A 35 79.83 48.93 -4.63
C TYR A 35 80.93 49.95 -4.30
N GLY A 36 80.54 51.12 -3.80
CA GLY A 36 81.48 52.19 -3.44
C GLY A 36 82.56 51.72 -2.43
N PRO A 37 83.66 52.48 -2.28
CA PRO A 37 84.75 52.08 -1.39
C PRO A 37 84.24 51.99 0.06
N ARG A 38 84.45 50.83 0.70
CA ARG A 38 84.10 50.51 2.10
C ARG A 38 82.62 50.34 2.42
N GLY A 39 81.91 49.49 1.68
CA GLY A 39 80.63 48.94 2.14
C GLY A 39 79.50 49.95 2.30
N SER A 40 79.71 51.20 1.85
CA SER A 40 78.61 52.07 1.50
C SER A 40 77.92 51.43 0.32
N PHE A 41 76.66 51.02 0.48
CA PHE A 41 75.78 50.78 -0.64
C PHE A 41 75.96 51.93 -1.64
N GLY A 42 75.94 51.63 -2.94
CA GLY A 42 76.13 52.62 -4.01
C GLY A 42 75.24 53.86 -3.84
N THR A 43 75.38 54.85 -4.72
CA THR A 43 74.67 56.14 -4.60
C THR A 43 73.24 55.98 -4.03
N ALA A 44 72.87 56.77 -3.00
CA ALA A 44 71.64 56.55 -2.23
C ALA A 44 70.37 56.45 -3.11
N ASP A 45 70.41 57.03 -4.31
CA ASP A 45 69.40 56.90 -5.36
C ASP A 45 69.27 55.46 -5.91
N SER A 46 70.38 54.80 -6.23
CA SER A 46 70.38 53.38 -6.66
C SER A 46 69.81 52.46 -5.59
N ALA A 47 70.18 52.65 -4.32
CA ALA A 47 69.64 51.87 -3.21
C ALA A 47 68.13 52.07 -3.04
N SER A 48 67.64 53.33 -3.14
CA SER A 48 66.22 53.66 -3.09
C SER A 48 65.42 53.01 -4.24
N ARG A 49 65.96 53.01 -5.45
CA ARG A 49 65.34 52.37 -6.62
C ARG A 49 65.25 50.85 -6.48
N ILE A 50 66.31 50.22 -5.99
CA ILE A 50 66.30 48.77 -5.69
C ILE A 50 65.23 48.46 -4.66
N ILE A 51 65.11 49.25 -3.59
CA ILE A 51 64.08 49.05 -2.55
C ILE A 51 62.68 49.21 -3.15
N SER A 52 62.43 50.21 -4.01
CA SER A 52 61.14 50.39 -4.69
C SER A 52 60.78 49.19 -5.55
N ILE A 53 61.72 48.68 -6.34
CA ILE A 53 61.50 47.50 -7.21
C ILE A 53 61.24 46.25 -6.38
N LEU A 54 62.00 46.05 -5.28
CA LEU A 54 61.77 44.94 -4.36
C LEU A 54 60.39 45.02 -3.70
N ASN A 55 59.96 46.22 -3.30
CA ASN A 55 58.62 46.43 -2.76
C ASN A 55 57.53 46.13 -3.80
N ASP A 56 57.68 46.60 -5.04
CA ASP A 56 56.74 46.31 -6.12
C ASP A 56 56.67 44.82 -6.45
N LEU A 57 57.81 44.13 -6.46
CA LEU A 57 57.90 42.68 -6.63
C LEU A 57 57.22 41.93 -5.47
N LEU A 58 57.42 42.38 -4.24
CA LEU A 58 56.82 41.77 -3.06
C LEU A 58 55.30 41.95 -3.07
N ILE A 59 54.81 43.16 -3.35
CA ILE A 59 53.37 43.42 -3.49
C ILE A 59 52.74 42.61 -4.62
N ARG A 60 53.40 42.50 -5.78
CA ARG A 60 52.90 41.68 -6.89
C ARG A 60 52.87 40.20 -6.52
N ARG A 61 53.93 39.70 -5.87
CA ARG A 61 54.00 38.31 -5.40
C ARG A 61 52.90 38.01 -4.39
N ASP A 62 52.65 38.91 -3.44
CA ASP A 62 51.63 38.73 -2.41
C ASP A 62 50.23 38.74 -3.03
N ARG A 63 49.95 39.66 -3.96
CA ARG A 63 48.69 39.67 -4.74
C ARG A 63 48.52 38.39 -5.56
N ASP A 64 49.56 37.94 -6.24
CA ASP A 64 49.52 36.71 -7.02
C ASP A 64 49.30 35.48 -6.13
N ALA A 65 49.84 35.47 -4.91
CA ALA A 65 49.62 34.41 -3.92
C ALA A 65 48.17 34.41 -3.43
N GLU A 66 47.62 35.57 -3.05
CA GLU A 66 46.22 35.73 -2.66
C GLU A 66 45.25 35.34 -3.79
N GLN A 67 45.57 35.70 -5.04
CA GLN A 67 44.79 35.29 -6.21
C GLN A 67 44.84 33.77 -6.44
N ARG A 68 46.01 33.14 -6.29
CA ARG A 68 46.13 31.69 -6.40
C ARG A 68 45.35 30.97 -5.29
N ASP A 69 45.40 31.48 -4.06
CA ASP A 69 44.67 30.89 -2.94
C ASP A 69 43.16 31.06 -3.07
N SER A 70 42.69 32.23 -3.50
CA SER A 70 41.27 32.48 -3.79
C SER A 70 40.75 31.63 -4.95
N LEU A 71 41.52 31.47 -6.04
CA LEU A 71 41.18 30.54 -7.12
C LEU A 71 41.18 29.09 -6.64
N SER A 72 42.16 28.70 -5.83
CA SER A 72 42.24 27.34 -5.30
C SER A 72 41.07 27.02 -4.37
N THR A 73 40.62 27.97 -3.56
CA THR A 73 39.43 27.79 -2.71
C THR A 73 38.16 27.73 -3.56
N ALA A 74 37.98 28.64 -4.52
CA ALA A 74 36.84 28.61 -5.45
C ALA A 74 36.73 27.27 -6.21
N VAL A 75 37.85 26.73 -6.71
CA VAL A 75 37.87 25.43 -7.39
C VAL A 75 37.48 24.28 -6.45
N ARG A 76 37.92 24.30 -5.18
CA ARG A 76 37.52 23.28 -4.20
C ARG A 76 36.02 23.37 -3.89
N THR A 77 35.50 24.58 -3.72
CA THR A 77 34.06 24.82 -3.49
C THR A 77 33.23 24.34 -4.68
N LEU A 78 33.60 24.73 -5.90
CA LEU A 78 32.92 24.29 -7.12
C LEU A 78 32.94 22.77 -7.28
N ARG A 79 34.04 22.09 -6.93
CA ARG A 79 34.09 20.63 -6.94
C ARG A 79 33.16 20.01 -5.90
N ALA A 80 33.11 20.56 -4.69
CA ALA A 80 32.20 20.09 -3.64
C ALA A 80 30.73 20.29 -4.03
N GLU A 81 30.39 21.44 -4.61
CA GLU A 81 29.05 21.73 -5.11
C GLU A 81 28.68 20.81 -6.28
N ASN A 82 29.60 20.57 -7.23
CA ASN A 82 29.35 19.68 -8.36
C ASN A 82 29.08 18.24 -7.91
N LEU A 83 29.82 17.74 -6.91
CA LEU A 83 29.57 16.44 -6.30
C LEU A 83 28.19 16.39 -5.61
N LYS A 84 27.83 17.44 -4.88
CA LYS A 84 26.51 17.55 -4.24
C LYS A 84 25.39 17.54 -5.29
N HIS A 85 25.50 18.36 -6.34
CA HIS A 85 24.52 18.40 -7.43
C HIS A 85 24.41 17.06 -8.15
N THR A 86 25.52 16.36 -8.38
CA THR A 86 25.51 15.03 -8.98
C THR A 86 24.77 14.03 -8.10
N SER A 87 25.01 14.04 -6.78
CA SER A 87 24.26 13.20 -5.84
C SER A 87 22.76 13.53 -5.81
N ASP A 88 22.40 14.82 -5.85
CA ASP A 88 21.00 15.24 -5.88
C ASP A 88 20.31 14.82 -7.18
N ILE A 89 21.00 14.93 -8.32
CA ILE A 89 20.50 14.45 -9.62
C ILE A 89 20.21 12.96 -9.55
N VAL A 90 21.15 12.13 -9.06
CA VAL A 90 20.94 10.68 -8.93
C VAL A 90 19.70 10.39 -8.08
N ARG A 91 19.61 11.01 -6.90
CA ARG A 91 18.46 10.82 -6.00
C ARG A 91 17.13 11.27 -6.63
N LEU A 92 17.13 12.37 -7.37
CA LEU A 92 15.93 12.84 -8.08
C LEU A 92 15.55 11.91 -9.23
N THR A 93 16.52 11.39 -9.97
CA THR A 93 16.26 10.43 -11.06
C THR A 93 15.67 9.12 -10.54
N GLU A 94 16.16 8.61 -9.40
CA GLU A 94 15.58 7.43 -8.75
C GLU A 94 14.14 7.67 -8.32
N LYS A 95 13.87 8.82 -7.66
CA LYS A 95 12.51 9.21 -7.27
C LYS A 95 11.57 9.35 -8.47
N CYS A 96 12.04 9.93 -9.58
CA CYS A 96 11.26 10.03 -10.81
C CYS A 96 10.97 8.65 -11.41
N ALA A 97 11.94 7.73 -11.42
CA ALA A 97 11.74 6.36 -11.90
C ALA A 97 10.72 5.61 -11.04
N ASP A 98 10.77 5.75 -9.71
CA ASP A 98 9.80 5.13 -8.80
C ASP A 98 8.40 5.73 -8.94
N ALA A 99 8.29 7.04 -9.10
CA ALA A 99 7.02 7.71 -9.36
C ALA A 99 6.41 7.24 -10.69
N GLN A 100 7.23 7.08 -11.73
CA GLN A 100 6.78 6.55 -13.02
C GLN A 100 6.24 5.12 -12.88
N ARG A 101 6.97 4.22 -12.19
CA ARG A 101 6.50 2.85 -11.93
C ARG A 101 5.15 2.83 -11.20
N ARG A 102 4.97 3.66 -10.18
CA ARG A 102 3.70 3.79 -9.45
C ARG A 102 2.57 4.29 -10.34
N SER A 103 2.86 5.25 -11.21
CA SER A 103 1.90 5.78 -12.19
C SER A 103 1.47 4.69 -13.18
N ASP A 104 2.41 3.89 -13.68
CA ASP A 104 2.12 2.82 -14.63
C ASP A 104 1.24 1.73 -13.99
N ILE A 105 1.56 1.32 -12.75
CA ILE A 105 0.73 0.37 -11.99
C ILE A 105 -0.68 0.93 -11.78
N ALA A 106 -0.80 2.20 -11.36
CA ALA A 106 -2.10 2.84 -11.18
C ALA A 106 -2.90 2.89 -12.49
N ALA A 107 -2.26 3.25 -13.61
CA ALA A 107 -2.90 3.29 -14.92
C ALA A 107 -3.38 1.90 -15.38
N THR A 108 -2.59 0.84 -15.15
CA THR A 108 -3.04 -0.54 -15.46
C THR A 108 -4.22 -0.97 -14.59
N SER A 109 -4.22 -0.62 -13.29
CA SER A 109 -5.33 -0.93 -12.39
C SER A 109 -6.62 -0.18 -12.78
N GLU A 110 -6.50 1.09 -13.17
CA GLU A 110 -7.62 1.90 -13.66
C GLU A 110 -8.21 1.31 -14.94
N ALA A 111 -7.36 0.89 -15.88
CA ALA A 111 -7.81 0.23 -17.10
C ALA A 111 -8.60 -1.06 -16.80
N SER A 112 -8.10 -1.88 -15.87
CA SER A 112 -8.80 -3.10 -15.43
C SER A 112 -10.17 -2.77 -14.82
N LEU A 113 -10.23 -1.84 -13.86
CA LEU A 113 -11.48 -1.43 -13.21
C LEU A 113 -12.49 -0.86 -14.22
N LYS A 114 -12.05 -0.08 -15.21
CA LYS A 114 -12.92 0.40 -16.30
C LYS A 114 -13.51 -0.74 -17.12
N THR A 115 -12.76 -1.81 -17.38
CA THR A 115 -13.31 -2.98 -18.10
C THR A 115 -14.32 -3.75 -17.25
N GLN A 116 -14.04 -3.92 -15.96
CA GLN A 116 -14.97 -4.54 -15.02
C GLN A 116 -16.27 -3.75 -14.89
N LEU A 117 -16.19 -2.41 -14.81
CA LEU A 117 -17.35 -1.53 -14.78
C LEU A 117 -18.22 -1.71 -16.03
N LYS A 118 -17.63 -1.68 -17.23
CA LYS A 118 -18.37 -1.90 -18.48
C LYS A 118 -19.04 -3.29 -18.53
N SER A 119 -18.35 -4.31 -18.03
CA SER A 119 -18.91 -5.67 -17.93
C SER A 119 -20.12 -5.68 -16.98
N ALA A 120 -19.99 -5.10 -15.79
CA ALA A 120 -21.07 -5.00 -14.82
C ALA A 120 -22.27 -4.20 -15.35
N GLU A 121 -22.04 -3.07 -16.02
CA GLU A 121 -23.09 -2.28 -16.70
C GLU A 121 -23.84 -3.11 -17.74
N SER A 122 -23.13 -3.93 -18.53
CA SER A 122 -23.76 -4.81 -19.52
C SER A 122 -24.61 -5.90 -18.87
N ALA A 123 -24.14 -6.48 -17.76
CA ALA A 123 -24.87 -7.49 -16.99
C ALA A 123 -26.14 -6.88 -16.36
N ILE A 124 -26.05 -5.69 -15.79
CA ILE A 124 -27.20 -4.95 -15.23
C ILE A 124 -28.25 -4.70 -16.33
N LYS A 125 -27.82 -4.31 -17.54
CA LYS A 125 -28.73 -4.13 -18.67
C LYS A 125 -29.42 -5.44 -19.03
N GLY A 126 -28.69 -6.56 -19.11
CA GLY A 126 -29.26 -7.89 -19.36
C GLY A 126 -30.30 -8.30 -18.30
N LEU A 127 -29.99 -8.11 -17.02
CA LEU A 127 -30.91 -8.40 -15.91
C LEU A 127 -32.17 -7.53 -15.95
N LYS A 128 -32.05 -6.25 -16.34
CA LYS A 128 -33.21 -5.36 -16.53
C LYS A 128 -34.12 -5.86 -17.66
N ASP A 129 -33.54 -6.34 -18.76
CA ASP A 129 -34.30 -6.89 -19.87
C ASP A 129 -35.00 -8.21 -19.48
N GLU A 130 -34.35 -9.07 -18.71
CA GLU A 130 -34.95 -10.30 -18.14
C GLU A 130 -36.08 -9.99 -17.17
N LEU A 131 -35.89 -8.99 -16.29
CA LEU A 131 -36.93 -8.54 -15.37
C LEU A 131 -38.15 -8.01 -16.13
N ALA A 132 -37.94 -7.26 -17.23
CA ALA A 132 -39.03 -6.79 -18.07
C ALA A 132 -39.77 -7.96 -18.74
N ARG A 133 -39.06 -8.95 -19.27
CA ARG A 133 -39.64 -10.16 -19.87
C ARG A 133 -40.46 -10.97 -18.86
N THR A 134 -39.92 -11.24 -17.68
CA THR A 134 -40.59 -12.01 -16.63
C THR A 134 -41.84 -11.29 -16.11
N LYS A 135 -41.78 -9.97 -15.92
CA LYS A 135 -42.98 -9.16 -15.60
C LYS A 135 -44.06 -9.30 -16.67
N GLY A 136 -43.67 -9.25 -17.95
CA GLY A 136 -44.58 -9.49 -19.07
C GLY A 136 -45.24 -10.87 -19.01
N LEU A 137 -44.46 -11.92 -18.79
CA LEU A 137 -44.96 -13.30 -18.68
C LEU A 137 -45.92 -13.46 -17.50
N VAL A 138 -45.61 -12.89 -16.34
CA VAL A 138 -46.50 -12.92 -15.16
C VAL A 138 -47.82 -12.21 -15.45
N ALA A 139 -47.79 -11.06 -16.13
CA ALA A 139 -49.01 -10.35 -16.52
C ALA A 139 -49.86 -11.19 -17.49
N GLN A 140 -49.23 -11.85 -18.46
CA GLN A 140 -49.89 -12.74 -19.41
C GLN A 140 -50.52 -13.96 -18.71
N LEU A 141 -49.80 -14.60 -17.79
CA LEU A 141 -50.31 -15.74 -17.01
C LEU A 141 -51.49 -15.34 -16.13
N ARG A 142 -51.43 -14.18 -15.47
CA ARG A 142 -52.55 -13.64 -14.69
C ARG A 142 -53.78 -13.40 -15.56
N ALA A 143 -53.59 -12.80 -16.75
CA ALA A 143 -54.67 -12.57 -17.69
C ALA A 143 -55.28 -13.91 -18.18
N SER A 144 -54.44 -14.88 -18.56
CA SER A 144 -54.87 -16.22 -18.99
C SER A 144 -55.64 -16.95 -17.89
N CYS A 145 -55.11 -17.01 -16.66
CA CYS A 145 -55.79 -17.60 -15.51
C CYS A 145 -57.16 -16.95 -15.26
N ALA A 146 -57.23 -15.62 -15.30
CA ALA A 146 -58.50 -14.90 -15.15
C ALA A 146 -59.50 -15.21 -16.27
N THR A 147 -59.05 -15.51 -17.50
CA THR A 147 -59.94 -15.97 -18.58
C THR A 147 -60.42 -17.40 -18.38
N GLU A 148 -59.55 -18.30 -17.91
CA GLU A 148 -59.90 -19.69 -17.63
C GLU A 148 -60.90 -19.83 -16.49
N ILE A 149 -60.70 -19.07 -15.40
CA ILE A 149 -61.65 -19.02 -14.28
C ILE A 149 -63.04 -18.62 -14.78
N ARG A 150 -63.15 -17.52 -15.53
CA ARG A 150 -64.42 -17.08 -16.13
C ARG A 150 -65.02 -18.13 -17.08
N ARG A 151 -64.20 -18.92 -17.78
CA ARG A 151 -64.69 -20.00 -18.65
C ARG A 151 -65.25 -21.15 -17.80
N ARG A 152 -64.53 -21.56 -16.75
CA ARG A 152 -64.98 -22.59 -15.81
C ARG A 152 -66.23 -22.17 -15.06
N ASP A 153 -66.34 -20.92 -14.62
CA ASP A 153 -67.52 -20.38 -13.96
C ASP A 153 -68.77 -20.51 -14.85
N ARG A 154 -68.66 -20.16 -16.14
CA ARG A 154 -69.76 -20.34 -17.11
C ARG A 154 -70.13 -21.81 -17.31
N GLN A 155 -69.14 -22.71 -17.36
CA GLN A 155 -69.39 -24.15 -17.48
C GLN A 155 -70.10 -24.69 -16.24
N ILE A 156 -69.62 -24.32 -15.05
CA ILE A 156 -70.24 -24.68 -13.76
C ILE A 156 -71.68 -24.18 -13.72
N GLU A 157 -71.94 -22.94 -14.13
CA GLU A 157 -73.30 -22.39 -14.15
C GLU A 157 -74.22 -23.13 -15.13
N THR A 158 -73.70 -23.53 -16.30
CA THR A 158 -74.43 -24.35 -17.27
C THR A 158 -74.77 -25.74 -16.69
N LEU A 159 -73.80 -26.40 -16.05
CA LEU A 159 -73.99 -27.69 -15.40
C LEU A 159 -75.00 -27.59 -14.24
N LYS A 160 -74.90 -26.54 -13.42
CA LYS A 160 -75.88 -26.27 -12.35
C LYS A 160 -77.29 -26.13 -12.90
N LYS A 161 -77.46 -25.40 -14.00
CA LYS A 161 -78.76 -25.26 -14.68
C LYS A 161 -79.29 -26.60 -15.18
N GLN A 162 -78.46 -27.41 -15.83
CA GLN A 162 -78.84 -28.75 -16.31
C GLN A 162 -79.26 -29.67 -15.16
N VAL A 163 -78.52 -29.68 -14.04
CA VAL A 163 -78.88 -30.46 -12.84
C VAL A 163 -80.18 -29.95 -12.22
N GLY A 164 -80.37 -28.63 -12.15
CA GLY A 164 -81.61 -28.02 -11.66
C GLY A 164 -82.83 -28.31 -12.54
N GLU A 165 -82.66 -28.38 -13.85
CA GLU A 165 -83.70 -28.76 -14.82
C GLU A 165 -84.01 -30.26 -14.77
N ALA A 166 -82.98 -31.12 -14.62
CA ALA A 166 -83.16 -32.56 -14.37
C ALA A 166 -83.94 -32.80 -13.06
N GLY A 167 -83.74 -31.95 -12.04
CA GLY A 167 -84.52 -31.98 -10.80
C GLY A 167 -85.93 -31.39 -10.90
N ARG A 168 -86.25 -30.64 -11.97
CA ARG A 168 -87.56 -30.01 -12.20
C ARG A 168 -88.49 -30.79 -13.13
N ALA A 169 -88.11 -31.98 -13.58
CA ALA A 169 -89.00 -32.88 -14.31
C ALA A 169 -90.20 -33.27 -13.42
N ARG A 170 -91.27 -32.49 -13.56
CA ARG A 170 -92.58 -32.73 -12.95
C ARG A 170 -93.23 -33.93 -13.63
N GLY A 171 -93.37 -35.02 -12.88
CA GLY A 171 -94.32 -36.09 -13.19
C GLY A 171 -93.74 -37.22 -14.04
N THR A 172 -93.35 -38.29 -13.34
CA THR A 172 -93.32 -39.69 -13.76
C THR A 172 -93.75 -40.01 -15.20
N ARG A 173 -92.81 -40.48 -16.02
CA ARG A 173 -93.01 -41.69 -16.84
C ARG A 173 -91.66 -42.37 -17.03
N SER A 174 -91.67 -43.64 -16.64
CA SER A 174 -90.59 -44.63 -16.74
C SER A 174 -89.67 -44.43 -17.94
N SER A 175 -88.37 -44.27 -17.68
CA SER A 175 -87.36 -44.93 -18.50
C SER A 175 -86.20 -45.37 -17.61
N SER A 176 -85.98 -46.68 -17.62
CA SER A 176 -84.95 -47.43 -16.94
C SER A 176 -83.56 -46.90 -17.31
N GLY A 177 -82.72 -46.61 -16.31
CA GLY A 177 -81.30 -46.29 -16.57
C GLY A 177 -80.56 -45.40 -15.59
N VAL A 178 -81.14 -45.01 -14.45
CA VAL A 178 -80.41 -44.24 -13.42
C VAL A 178 -80.27 -45.07 -12.15
N LEU A 179 -79.11 -45.71 -12.02
CA LEU A 179 -78.63 -46.31 -10.77
C LEU A 179 -78.18 -45.19 -9.84
N SER A 180 -79.09 -44.77 -8.96
CA SER A 180 -78.75 -44.03 -7.75
C SER A 180 -78.32 -45.05 -6.69
N ILE A 181 -77.01 -45.20 -6.48
CA ILE A 181 -76.46 -46.00 -5.38
C ILE A 181 -76.37 -45.10 -4.15
N THR A 182 -77.26 -45.33 -3.19
CA THR A 182 -77.17 -44.80 -1.83
C THR A 182 -76.71 -45.96 -0.93
N VAL A 183 -75.46 -45.94 -0.50
CA VAL A 183 -74.91 -46.95 0.42
C VAL A 183 -75.17 -46.51 1.85
N THR A 184 -76.18 -47.12 2.48
CA THR A 184 -76.33 -47.18 3.94
C THR A 184 -75.90 -48.57 4.39
N GLY A 185 -74.74 -48.68 5.03
CA GLY A 185 -74.25 -49.94 5.61
C GLY A 185 -74.80 -50.14 7.01
N ASP A 186 -75.90 -50.89 7.12
CA ASP A 186 -76.48 -51.37 8.37
C ASP A 186 -76.33 -52.90 8.47
N VAL A 187 -76.16 -53.36 9.70
CA VAL A 187 -75.54 -54.61 10.13
C VAL A 187 -76.56 -55.75 10.22
N GLY A 188 -76.26 -56.90 9.61
CA GLY A 188 -77.08 -58.12 9.68
C GLY A 188 -76.23 -59.38 9.63
N ASN A 189 -75.90 -59.86 10.83
CA ASN A 189 -75.14 -61.07 11.18
C ASN A 189 -75.95 -62.37 10.97
N GLU A 190 -75.30 -63.54 11.16
CA GLU A 190 -75.77 -64.95 11.21
C GLU A 190 -75.30 -65.77 9.97
N GLU A 191 -74.42 -66.79 10.02
CA GLU A 191 -73.97 -67.66 11.10
C GLU A 191 -72.58 -68.29 10.86
N ARG A 192 -71.78 -68.29 11.94
CA ARG A 192 -70.85 -69.33 12.43
C ARG A 192 -69.52 -69.59 11.68
N ARG A 193 -68.45 -68.98 12.20
CA ARG A 193 -67.35 -69.67 12.92
C ARG A 193 -66.38 -68.68 13.60
N SER A 194 -66.41 -68.70 14.93
CA SER A 194 -65.39 -68.35 15.94
C SER A 194 -64.73 -66.94 15.97
N PRO A 195 -64.47 -66.41 17.18
CA PRO A 195 -64.09 -65.02 17.40
C PRO A 195 -62.57 -64.86 17.36
N GLY A 196 -62.08 -64.00 16.48
CA GLY A 196 -60.67 -63.66 16.47
C GLY A 196 -60.29 -62.75 15.30
N ARG A 197 -60.02 -61.49 15.64
CA ARG A 197 -59.10 -60.60 14.91
C ARG A 197 -59.59 -60.09 13.55
N GLY A 198 -60.32 -58.97 13.58
CA GLY A 198 -60.69 -58.21 12.39
C GLY A 198 -60.90 -56.72 12.68
N GLY A 199 -60.16 -56.16 13.64
CA GLY A 199 -60.11 -54.72 13.87
C GLY A 199 -58.89 -54.12 13.17
N ASN A 200 -59.09 -52.96 12.55
CA ASN A 200 -58.03 -52.00 12.25
C ASN A 200 -56.93 -52.53 11.30
N LEU A 201 -57.25 -52.77 10.03
CA LEU A 201 -56.21 -52.91 9.00
C LEU A 201 -56.08 -51.64 8.14
N GLU A 202 -57.19 -51.05 7.68
CA GLU A 202 -57.11 -49.81 6.89
C GLU A 202 -56.89 -48.57 7.76
N ASP A 203 -57.55 -48.47 8.92
CA ASP A 203 -57.35 -47.37 9.88
C ASP A 203 -55.94 -47.41 10.51
N ASN A 204 -55.37 -48.61 10.61
CA ASN A 204 -54.04 -48.85 11.15
C ASN A 204 -52.95 -48.63 10.08
N ASP A 205 -53.21 -48.94 8.80
CA ASP A 205 -52.31 -48.58 7.69
C ASP A 205 -52.30 -47.06 7.45
N TYR A 206 -53.44 -46.38 7.60
CA TYR A 206 -53.51 -44.91 7.58
C TYR A 206 -52.81 -44.30 8.81
N SER A 207 -52.98 -44.89 10.01
CA SER A 207 -52.28 -44.47 11.23
C SER A 207 -50.76 -44.69 11.12
N LEU A 208 -50.29 -45.84 10.62
CA LEU A 208 -48.86 -46.13 10.44
C LEU A 208 -48.20 -45.26 9.36
N ARG A 209 -48.91 -44.99 8.26
CA ARG A 209 -48.42 -44.07 7.20
C ARG A 209 -48.39 -42.63 7.69
N SER A 210 -49.40 -42.19 8.46
CA SER A 210 -49.43 -40.84 9.02
C SER A 210 -48.39 -40.66 10.13
N GLU A 211 -48.18 -41.65 11.00
CA GLU A 211 -47.07 -41.68 11.97
C GLU A 211 -45.71 -41.73 11.26
N SER A 212 -45.55 -42.52 10.20
CA SER A 212 -44.32 -42.54 9.40
C SER A 212 -44.05 -41.20 8.71
N ASN A 213 -45.07 -40.58 8.14
CA ASN A 213 -44.92 -39.27 7.51
C ASN A 213 -44.64 -38.17 8.55
N ALA A 214 -45.26 -38.23 9.73
CA ALA A 214 -44.98 -37.33 10.84
C ALA A 214 -43.56 -37.54 11.41
N PHE A 215 -43.08 -38.78 11.46
CA PHE A 215 -41.71 -39.12 11.85
C PHE A 215 -40.70 -38.62 10.82
N LEU A 216 -40.94 -38.86 9.52
CA LEU A 216 -40.09 -38.37 8.44
C LEU A 216 -40.07 -36.84 8.38
N ALA A 217 -41.19 -36.17 8.62
CA ALA A 217 -41.26 -34.72 8.70
C ALA A 217 -40.46 -34.19 9.89
N ASN A 218 -40.59 -34.80 11.08
CA ASN A 218 -39.77 -34.44 12.25
C ASN A 218 -38.28 -34.71 12.02
N LEU A 219 -37.92 -35.83 11.40
CA LEU A 219 -36.53 -36.15 11.09
C LEU A 219 -35.94 -35.16 10.07
N ALA A 220 -36.68 -34.82 9.02
CA ALA A 220 -36.27 -33.83 8.03
C ALA A 220 -36.12 -32.44 8.66
N GLN A 221 -37.03 -32.07 9.57
CA GLN A 221 -36.94 -30.84 10.32
C GLN A 221 -35.70 -30.81 11.23
N ASN A 222 -35.48 -31.85 12.04
CA ASN A 222 -34.32 -31.95 12.92
C ASN A 222 -33.00 -31.92 12.13
N LEU A 223 -32.91 -32.67 11.02
CA LEU A 223 -31.74 -32.64 10.14
C LEU A 223 -31.53 -31.26 9.50
N SER A 224 -32.60 -30.56 9.15
CA SER A 224 -32.51 -29.20 8.62
C SER A 224 -32.02 -28.23 9.69
N GLU A 225 -32.52 -28.32 10.92
CA GLU A 225 -32.12 -27.49 12.05
C GLU A 225 -30.64 -27.73 12.43
N GLU A 226 -30.22 -28.99 12.49
CA GLU A 226 -28.82 -29.37 12.74
C GLU A 226 -27.89 -28.87 11.62
N ASN A 227 -28.27 -29.04 10.36
CA ASN A 227 -27.48 -28.55 9.23
C ASN A 227 -27.36 -27.02 9.24
N GLU A 228 -28.41 -26.29 9.61
CA GLU A 228 -28.35 -24.83 9.72
C GLU A 228 -27.48 -24.40 10.91
N ALA A 229 -27.52 -25.13 12.03
CA ALA A 229 -26.63 -24.89 13.16
C ALA A 229 -25.15 -25.12 12.79
N LEU A 230 -24.84 -26.22 12.09
CA LEU A 230 -23.50 -26.52 11.60
C LEU A 230 -23.01 -25.45 10.62
N LEU A 231 -23.87 -24.99 9.70
CA LEU A 231 -23.54 -23.93 8.76
C LEU A 231 -23.16 -22.63 9.49
N ARG A 232 -23.92 -22.25 10.53
CA ARG A 232 -23.62 -21.06 11.35
C ARG A 232 -22.28 -21.20 12.08
N VAL A 233 -22.01 -22.35 12.69
CA VAL A 233 -20.73 -22.59 13.39
C VAL A 233 -19.56 -22.53 12.40
N MET A 234 -19.72 -23.11 11.21
CA MET A 234 -18.69 -23.09 10.17
C MET A 234 -18.44 -21.66 9.64
N GLN A 235 -19.50 -20.87 9.45
CA GLN A 235 -19.39 -19.45 9.11
C GLN A 235 -18.65 -18.65 10.20
N GLN A 236 -19.01 -18.86 11.48
CA GLN A 236 -18.31 -18.23 12.59
C GLN A 236 -16.83 -18.62 12.62
N ALA A 237 -16.50 -19.90 12.49
CA ALA A 237 -15.11 -20.36 12.46
C ALA A 237 -14.33 -19.75 11.30
N LYS A 238 -14.95 -19.68 10.11
CA LYS A 238 -14.39 -19.00 8.94
C LYS A 238 -14.08 -17.54 9.23
N ASP A 239 -15.03 -16.80 9.81
CA ASP A 239 -14.86 -15.38 10.08
C ASP A 239 -13.75 -15.12 11.12
N HIS A 240 -13.64 -15.93 12.16
CA HIS A 240 -12.53 -15.83 13.14
C HIS A 240 -11.18 -16.15 12.51
N LEU A 241 -11.08 -17.19 11.67
CA LEU A 241 -9.84 -17.53 10.97
C LEU A 241 -9.45 -16.43 9.96
N ARG A 242 -10.44 -15.83 9.30
CA ARG A 242 -10.25 -14.70 8.39
C ARG A 242 -9.72 -13.47 9.13
N GLU A 243 -10.30 -13.16 10.29
CA GLU A 243 -9.85 -12.07 11.16
C GLU A 243 -8.41 -12.29 11.64
N MET A 244 -8.10 -13.48 12.15
CA MET A 244 -6.75 -13.81 12.65
C MET A 244 -5.69 -13.83 11.55
N SER A 245 -6.04 -14.29 10.35
CA SER A 245 -5.11 -14.37 9.22
C SER A 245 -4.94 -13.05 8.48
N GLY A 246 -5.83 -12.07 8.71
CA GLY A 246 -5.87 -10.82 7.94
C GLY A 246 -6.25 -11.05 6.47
N TRP A 247 -6.88 -12.19 6.15
CA TRP A 247 -7.24 -12.54 4.77
C TRP A 247 -8.41 -11.68 4.28
N ALA A 248 -8.10 -10.55 3.66
CA ALA A 248 -9.01 -9.85 2.79
C ALA A 248 -9.04 -10.61 1.47
N GLY A 249 -9.87 -11.66 1.39
CA GLY A 249 -10.10 -12.38 0.12
C GLY A 249 -10.38 -11.43 -1.03
N GLU A 250 -10.18 -11.90 -2.28
CA GLU A 250 -10.49 -11.12 -3.47
C GLU A 250 -11.87 -10.47 -3.31
N GLU A 251 -11.92 -9.14 -3.34
CA GLU A 251 -13.14 -8.37 -3.11
C GLU A 251 -14.23 -8.85 -4.07
N THR A 252 -15.13 -9.71 -3.57
CA THR A 252 -16.42 -9.93 -4.19
C THR A 252 -17.21 -8.65 -3.97
N GLN A 253 -16.94 -7.65 -4.82
CA GLN A 253 -17.77 -6.48 -5.00
C GLN A 253 -19.20 -6.96 -5.20
N ASN A 254 -20.06 -6.77 -4.19
CA ASN A 254 -21.50 -6.48 -4.27
C ASN A 254 -22.12 -6.65 -2.87
N PRO A 255 -22.12 -5.61 -2.01
CA PRO A 255 -22.76 -5.65 -0.69
C PRO A 255 -24.29 -5.64 -0.72
N GLU A 256 -24.94 -5.83 -1.88
CA GLU A 256 -26.38 -5.57 -2.05
C GLU A 256 -27.27 -6.82 -2.20
N VAL A 257 -26.69 -8.03 -2.19
CA VAL A 257 -27.49 -9.27 -2.15
C VAL A 257 -26.85 -10.28 -1.21
N VAL A 258 -27.37 -10.38 0.01
CA VAL A 258 -27.11 -11.50 0.91
C VAL A 258 -27.78 -12.73 0.30
N LYS A 259 -27.08 -13.42 -0.60
CA LYS A 259 -27.44 -14.80 -0.95
C LYS A 259 -27.03 -15.69 0.22
N PRO A 260 -27.85 -16.68 0.62
CA PRO A 260 -27.40 -17.68 1.58
C PRO A 260 -26.21 -18.41 0.97
N GLN A 261 -25.03 -18.26 1.58
CA GLN A 261 -23.81 -18.94 1.13
C GLN A 261 -24.03 -20.45 1.21
N GLY A 262 -23.79 -21.14 0.10
CA GLY A 262 -23.83 -22.60 0.04
C GLY A 262 -22.68 -23.21 0.83
N TRP A 263 -22.81 -24.48 1.24
CA TRP A 263 -21.74 -25.20 1.93
C TRP A 263 -20.46 -25.31 1.08
N GLU A 264 -20.59 -25.40 -0.26
CA GLU A 264 -19.47 -25.43 -1.20
C GLU A 264 -18.68 -24.11 -1.21
N GLU A 265 -19.38 -22.98 -1.16
CA GLU A 265 -18.77 -21.65 -1.11
C GLU A 265 -17.98 -21.47 0.20
N ILE A 266 -18.58 -21.82 1.33
CA ILE A 266 -17.91 -21.77 2.64
C ILE A 266 -16.69 -22.69 2.68
N ALA A 267 -16.78 -23.90 2.11
CA ALA A 267 -15.65 -24.83 2.04
C ALA A 267 -14.50 -24.28 1.18
N SER A 268 -14.81 -23.64 0.06
CA SER A 268 -13.82 -23.02 -0.82
C SER A 268 -13.12 -21.83 -0.17
N GLU A 269 -13.88 -20.94 0.48
CA GLU A 269 -13.35 -19.78 1.21
C GLU A 269 -12.49 -20.22 2.40
N LEU A 270 -12.95 -21.22 3.17
CA LEU A 270 -12.18 -21.79 4.28
C LEU A 270 -10.87 -22.41 3.80
N GLY A 271 -10.88 -23.11 2.66
CA GLY A 271 -9.67 -23.62 2.01
C GLY A 271 -8.67 -22.52 1.68
N ALA A 272 -9.14 -21.42 1.09
CA ALA A 272 -8.30 -20.27 0.75
C ALA A 272 -7.70 -19.58 1.99
N VAL A 273 -8.48 -19.42 3.07
CA VAL A 273 -8.00 -18.87 4.35
C VAL A 273 -6.92 -19.78 4.95
N MET A 274 -7.13 -21.10 4.94
CA MET A 274 -6.14 -22.05 5.46
C MET A 274 -4.84 -22.05 4.64
N ASP A 275 -4.92 -21.94 3.31
CA ASP A 275 -3.74 -21.82 2.45
C ASP A 275 -2.99 -20.50 2.67
N HIS A 276 -3.72 -19.40 2.92
CA HIS A 276 -3.12 -18.13 3.30
C HIS A 276 -2.40 -18.22 4.65
N MET A 277 -3.03 -18.83 5.66
CA MET A 277 -2.40 -19.08 6.96
C MET A 277 -1.17 -19.97 6.82
N ARG A 278 -1.24 -21.03 6.02
CA ARG A 278 -0.08 -21.88 5.72
C ARG A 278 1.05 -21.03 5.14
N THR A 279 0.74 -20.14 4.20
CA THR A 279 1.73 -19.24 3.58
C THR A 279 2.35 -18.31 4.60
N ILE A 280 1.56 -17.68 5.49
CA ILE A 280 2.09 -16.82 6.56
C ILE A 280 3.02 -17.60 7.50
N LEU A 281 2.59 -18.80 7.92
CA LEU A 281 3.34 -19.63 8.85
C LEU A 281 4.57 -20.29 8.23
N THR A 282 4.64 -20.40 6.90
CA THR A 282 5.80 -20.93 6.17
C THR A 282 6.63 -19.84 5.50
N ASN A 283 6.25 -18.56 5.65
CA ASN A 283 7.03 -17.46 5.10
C ASN A 283 8.31 -17.28 5.95
N PRO A 284 9.51 -17.31 5.33
CA PRO A 284 10.79 -17.12 6.05
C PRO A 284 10.93 -15.75 6.73
N SER A 285 9.99 -14.81 6.53
CA SER A 285 9.93 -13.54 7.24
C SER A 285 9.24 -13.60 8.61
N PHE A 286 8.68 -14.74 9.04
CA PHE A 286 8.10 -14.88 10.38
C PHE A 286 9.23 -15.07 11.40
N VAL A 287 9.68 -13.94 11.96
CA VAL A 287 10.70 -13.89 13.01
C VAL A 287 10.01 -14.13 14.35
N PRO A 288 10.50 -15.07 15.19
CA PRO A 288 9.96 -15.29 16.53
C PRO A 288 9.92 -14.00 17.34
N ILE A 289 8.88 -13.84 18.17
CA ILE A 289 8.67 -12.63 18.98
C ILE A 289 9.89 -12.36 19.88
N GLU A 290 10.56 -13.41 20.36
CA GLU A 290 11.76 -13.32 21.19
C GLU A 290 12.91 -12.64 20.45
N GLU A 291 13.11 -12.96 19.16
CA GLU A 291 14.16 -12.35 18.35
C GLU A 291 13.83 -10.89 18.02
N VAL A 292 12.55 -10.55 17.86
CA VAL A 292 12.10 -9.15 17.71
C VAL A 292 12.39 -8.37 18.99
N MET A 293 12.08 -8.92 20.17
CA MET A 293 12.36 -8.25 21.45
C MET A 293 13.85 -7.98 21.67
N VAL A 294 14.72 -8.95 21.35
CA VAL A 294 16.18 -8.76 21.44
C VAL A 294 16.67 -7.67 20.50
N ARG A 295 16.12 -7.60 19.28
CA ARG A 295 16.44 -6.53 18.32
C ARG A 295 15.94 -5.17 18.80
N GLU A 296 14.75 -5.09 19.38
CA GLU A 296 14.22 -3.85 19.95
C GLU A 296 15.07 -3.34 21.11
N GLU A 297 15.52 -4.22 22.02
CA GLU A 297 16.45 -3.85 23.09
C GLU A 297 17.80 -3.33 22.57
N GLU A 298 18.34 -3.94 21.51
CA GLU A 298 19.56 -3.47 20.86
C GLU A 298 19.36 -2.10 20.22
N ILE A 299 18.24 -1.91 19.50
CA ILE A 299 17.89 -0.63 18.88
C ILE A 299 17.79 0.46 19.95
N ASP A 300 17.14 0.18 21.08
CA ASP A 300 17.03 1.13 22.18
C ASP A 300 18.39 1.46 22.82
N ARG A 301 19.26 0.46 22.97
CA ARG A 301 20.62 0.68 23.47
C ARG A 301 21.43 1.55 22.52
N LEU A 302 21.36 1.28 21.23
CA LEU A 302 22.02 2.07 20.19
C LEU A 302 21.48 3.50 20.15
N ARG A 303 20.16 3.69 20.22
CA ARG A 303 19.52 5.02 20.31
C ARG A 303 20.02 5.81 21.51
N LYS A 304 20.06 5.20 22.71
CA LYS A 304 20.61 5.83 23.92
C LYS A 304 22.09 6.20 23.75
N GLY A 305 22.88 5.34 23.11
CA GLY A 305 24.28 5.61 22.77
C GLY A 305 24.45 6.79 21.82
N PHE A 306 23.62 6.86 20.77
CA PHE A 306 23.61 7.97 19.82
C PHE A 306 23.26 9.30 20.48
N VAL A 307 22.19 9.35 21.29
CA VAL A 307 21.78 10.57 22.01
C VAL A 307 22.90 11.04 22.96
N LYS A 308 23.58 10.12 23.64
CA LYS A 308 24.72 10.47 24.49
C LYS A 308 25.89 11.03 23.67
N MET A 309 26.14 10.50 22.49
CA MET A 309 27.19 10.98 21.60
C MET A 309 26.85 12.37 21.03
N GLU A 310 25.60 12.59 20.66
CA GLU A 310 25.07 13.87 20.20
C GLU A 310 25.22 14.95 21.28
N SER A 311 24.77 14.68 22.50
CA SER A 311 24.93 15.60 23.64
C SER A 311 26.40 15.93 23.91
N ARG A 312 27.31 14.92 23.91
CA ARG A 312 28.76 15.18 24.08
C ARG A 312 29.34 16.00 22.94
N TRP A 313 28.82 15.84 21.72
CA TRP A 313 29.24 16.61 20.57
C TRP A 313 28.76 18.06 20.65
N GLU A 314 27.51 18.29 21.06
CA GLU A 314 26.97 19.63 21.35
C GLU A 314 27.80 20.34 22.41
N ASP A 315 28.14 19.67 23.52
CA ASP A 315 29.00 20.22 24.57
C ASP A 315 30.39 20.61 24.02
N ALA A 316 31.00 19.76 23.20
CA ALA A 316 32.29 20.04 22.58
C ALA A 316 32.22 21.25 21.61
N VAL A 317 31.12 21.38 20.86
CA VAL A 317 30.88 22.53 19.98
C VAL A 317 30.72 23.81 20.80
N HIS A 318 29.91 23.79 21.86
CA HIS A 318 29.75 24.93 22.77
C HIS A 318 31.08 25.36 23.39
N LEU A 319 31.93 24.39 23.73
CA LEU A 319 33.24 24.63 24.30
C LEU A 319 34.21 25.27 23.31
N MET A 320 34.26 24.78 22.07
CA MET A 320 35.03 25.38 20.99
C MET A 320 34.55 26.81 20.66
N ASP A 321 33.25 27.04 20.69
CA ASP A 321 32.68 28.38 20.51
C ASP A 321 33.02 29.32 21.67
N GLY A 322 33.00 28.82 22.91
CA GLY A 322 33.47 29.55 24.09
C GLY A 322 34.93 29.95 23.97
N TRP A 323 35.78 29.04 23.50
CA TRP A 323 37.20 29.30 23.22
C TRP A 323 37.39 30.34 22.12
N ARG A 324 36.68 30.21 21.00
CA ARG A 324 36.69 31.19 19.90
C ARG A 324 36.33 32.59 20.40
N LYS A 325 35.26 32.72 21.20
CA LYS A 325 34.82 33.99 21.79
C LYS A 325 35.85 34.57 22.78
N ARG A 326 36.50 33.73 23.60
CA ARG A 326 37.58 34.18 24.52
C ARG A 326 38.81 34.67 23.76
N MET A 327 39.24 33.95 22.72
CA MET A 327 40.35 34.38 21.87
C MET A 327 40.04 35.73 21.20
N ALA A 328 38.82 35.92 20.72
CA ALA A 328 38.39 37.18 20.11
C ALA A 328 38.36 38.37 21.09
N LYS A 329 38.08 38.14 22.38
CA LYS A 329 38.03 39.20 23.41
C LYS A 329 39.38 39.50 24.06
N ASN A 330 40.17 38.48 24.37
CA ASN A 330 41.37 38.60 25.21
C ASN A 330 42.68 38.45 24.41
N GLY A 331 42.62 38.05 23.14
CA GLY A 331 43.80 37.89 22.26
C GLY A 331 44.77 36.78 22.66
N ARG A 332 44.53 36.06 23.77
CA ARG A 332 45.37 34.95 24.23
C ARG A 332 44.98 33.63 23.52
N PRO A 333 45.93 32.87 22.98
CA PRO A 333 45.66 31.56 22.42
C PRO A 333 45.26 30.56 23.52
N VAL A 334 44.44 29.57 23.14
CA VAL A 334 43.99 28.49 24.04
C VAL A 334 45.19 27.61 24.42
N GLY A 335 45.47 27.47 25.72
CA GLY A 335 46.57 26.65 26.23
C GLY A 335 46.19 25.18 26.45
N GLN A 336 47.19 24.33 26.71
CA GLN A 336 47.00 22.91 26.97
C GLN A 336 46.18 22.63 28.24
N ASP A 337 46.25 23.53 29.22
CA ASP A 337 45.48 23.45 30.46
C ASP A 337 44.00 23.81 30.27
N ASP A 338 43.68 24.76 29.37
CA ASP A 338 42.30 25.07 28.97
C ASP A 338 41.64 23.89 28.27
N ILE A 339 42.42 23.16 27.45
CA ILE A 339 41.96 21.97 26.73
C ILE A 339 41.69 20.81 27.71
N ARG A 340 42.57 20.60 28.70
CA ARG A 340 42.36 19.61 29.76
C ARG A 340 41.13 19.91 30.61
N MET A 341 40.96 21.16 31.04
CA MET A 341 39.79 21.56 31.82
C MET A 341 38.49 21.41 31.04
N GLY A 342 38.50 21.70 29.73
CA GLY A 342 37.30 21.66 28.91
C GLY A 342 36.85 20.27 28.48
N LEU A 343 37.78 19.34 28.28
CA LEU A 343 37.45 17.98 27.85
C LEU A 343 37.14 17.03 29.02
N HIS A 344 37.23 17.50 30.27
CA HIS A 344 37.12 16.67 31.48
C HIS A 344 37.85 15.32 31.31
N LEU A 345 39.09 15.37 30.80
CA LEU A 345 39.97 14.22 30.60
C LEU A 345 40.77 13.89 31.86
#